data_AF-A0A1N6W7I9-F1
#
_entry.id   AF-A0A1N6W7I9-F1
#
_cell.length_a   1.000
_cell.length_b   1.000
_cell.length_c   1.000
_cell.angle_alpha   90.00
_cell.angle_beta   90.00
_cell.angle_gamma   90.00
#
_symmetry.space_group_name_H-M   'P 1'
#
loop_
_entity.id
_entity.type
_entity.pdbx_description
1 polymer ?
#
loop_
_entity_poly.entity_id
_entity_poly.type
_entity_poly.pdbx_seq_one_letter_code
_entity_poly.pdbx_strand_id
1 'polypeptide(L)' 'MNAAFCCASLGIAPTVRHADYIGSWLEVLREDNRAIVRAASQASKAADWLLSHLPDEDAGEPVPAAIEGRVAA' A
#
# COMPACT_ATOMS: atom_id res chain seq x y z
N MET A 1 3.51 4.10 0.22
CA MET A 1 2.05 3.87 0.28
C MET A 1 1.54 3.23 -1.02
N ASN A 2 1.73 3.80 -2.21
CA ASN A 2 1.35 3.17 -3.50
C ASN A 2 1.91 1.75 -3.69
N ALA A 3 3.24 1.59 -3.55
CA ALA A 3 3.88 0.29 -3.67
C ALA A 3 3.31 -0.77 -2.71
N ALA A 4 2.83 -0.36 -1.52
CA ALA A 4 2.21 -1.29 -0.57
C ALA A 4 0.85 -1.80 -1.07
N PHE A 5 0.05 -0.95 -1.74
CA PHE A 5 -1.20 -1.37 -2.36
C PHE A 5 -0.96 -2.31 -3.53
N CYS A 6 -0.01 -2.00 -4.42
CA CYS A 6 0.39 -2.93 -5.49
C CYS A 6 0.90 -4.27 -4.93
N CYS A 7 1.75 -4.25 -3.91
CA CYS A 7 2.27 -5.48 -3.31
C CYS A 7 1.15 -6.34 -2.72
N ALA A 8 0.20 -5.72 -2.02
CA ALA A 8 -0.96 -6.43 -1.48
C ALA A 8 -1.82 -7.06 -2.59
N SER A 9 -2.12 -6.31 -3.65
CA SER A 9 -2.92 -6.80 -4.78
C SER A 9 -2.23 -7.93 -5.57
N LEU A 10 -0.90 -7.97 -5.59
CA LEU A 10 -0.11 -8.95 -6.33
C LEU A 10 0.43 -10.09 -5.46
N GLY A 11 0.08 -10.13 -4.16
CA GLY A 11 0.60 -11.15 -3.23
C GLY A 11 2.11 -11.07 -2.97
N ILE A 12 2.73 -9.91 -3.17
CA ILE A 12 4.17 -9.70 -2.99
C ILE A 12 4.44 -9.33 -1.53
N ALA A 13 5.29 -10.09 -0.86
CA ALA A 13 5.81 -9.72 0.46
C ALA A 13 6.82 -8.56 0.31
N PRO A 14 6.53 -7.36 0.86
CA PRO A 14 7.44 -6.23 0.72
C PRO A 14 8.67 -6.43 1.60
N THR A 15 9.84 -6.04 1.09
CA THR A 15 11.04 -5.86 1.91
C THR A 15 11.20 -4.41 2.27
N VAL A 16 11.54 -4.12 3.52
CA VAL A 16 11.76 -2.75 3.99
C VAL A 16 13.09 -2.24 3.43
N ARG A 17 13.10 -1.03 2.88
CA ARG A 17 14.32 -0.28 2.58
C ARG A 17 14.19 1.16 3.09
N HIS A 18 15.15 1.53 3.95
CA HIS A 18 15.41 2.82 4.61
C HIS A 18 14.20 3.64 5.09
N ALA A 19 14.07 3.77 6.41
CA ALA A 19 13.01 4.49 7.10
C ALA A 19 13.25 6.01 7.22
N ASP A 20 14.21 6.57 6.49
CA ASP A 20 14.65 7.97 6.63
C ASP A 20 13.52 8.97 6.30
N TYR A 21 12.53 8.53 5.52
CA TYR A 21 11.34 9.32 5.21
C TYR A 21 10.37 9.49 6.40
N ILE A 22 10.49 8.71 7.48
CA ILE A 22 9.57 8.83 8.63
C ILE A 22 9.71 10.22 9.28
N GLY A 23 10.94 10.74 9.37
CA GLY A 23 11.20 12.07 9.94
C GLY A 23 10.45 13.17 9.21
N SER A 24 10.53 13.20 7.87
CA SER A 24 9.82 14.21 7.07
C SER A 24 8.30 14.07 7.12
N TRP A 25 7.78 12.84 7.20
CA TRP A 25 6.34 12.63 7.39
C TRP A 25 5.85 13.10 8.76
N LEU A 26 6.64 12.99 9.82
CA LEU A 26 6.27 13.51 11.14
C LEU A 26 6.14 15.03 11.14
N GLU A 27 6.99 15.74 10.40
CA GLU A 27 6.87 17.20 10.20
C GLU A 27 5.59 17.55 9.47
N VAL A 28 5.32 16.90 8.34
CA VAL A 28 4.09 17.10 7.55
C VAL A 28 2.83 16.85 8.38
N LEU A 29 2.81 15.81 9.22
CA LEU A 29 1.63 15.45 10.02
C LEU A 29 1.41 16.38 11.22
N ARG A 30 2.44 17.08 11.70
CA ARG A 30 2.29 18.13 12.71
C ARG A 30 1.59 19.36 12.13
N GLU A 31 1.82 19.65 10.87
CA GLU A 31 1.22 20.79 10.16
C GLU A 31 -0.17 20.46 9.60
N ASP A 32 -0.37 19.23 9.10
CA ASP A 32 -1.62 18.79 8.47
C ASP A 32 -1.98 17.33 8.86
N ASN A 33 -2.90 17.20 9.82
CA ASN A 33 -3.38 15.88 10.27
C ASN A 33 -4.15 15.09 9.20
N ARG A 34 -4.58 15.73 8.10
CA ARG A 34 -5.26 15.08 6.98
C ARG A 34 -4.31 14.69 5.85
N ALA A 35 -3.03 15.06 5.93
CA ALA A 35 -2.04 14.74 4.90
C ALA A 35 -1.96 13.23 4.63
N ILE A 36 -2.04 12.40 5.68
CA ILE A 36 -1.98 10.94 5.55
C ILE A 36 -3.16 10.36 4.74
N VAL A 37 -4.38 10.87 4.96
CA VAL A 37 -5.58 10.40 4.28
C VAL A 37 -5.57 10.84 2.81
N ARG A 38 -5.12 12.06 2.54
CA ARG A 38 -4.94 12.55 1.17
C ARG A 38 -3.87 11.75 0.42
N ALA A 39 -2.72 11.52 1.05
CA ALA A 39 -1.65 10.71 0.49
C ALA A 39 -2.12 9.27 0.19
N ALA A 40 -2.91 8.68 1.09
CA ALA A 40 -3.54 7.38 0.88
C ALA A 40 -4.50 7.40 -0.32
N SER A 41 -5.39 8.39 -0.41
CA SER A 41 -6.32 8.52 -1.55
C SER A 41 -5.59 8.63 -2.89
N GLN A 42 -4.50 9.39 -2.95
CA GLN A 42 -3.68 9.51 -4.16
C GLN A 42 -2.92 8.22 -4.47
N ALA A 43 -2.41 7.54 -3.44
CA ALA A 43 -1.77 6.25 -3.59
C ALA A 43 -2.73 5.17 -4.11
N SER A 44 -3.98 5.14 -3.65
CA SER A 44 -5.01 4.21 -4.14
C SER A 44 -5.27 4.43 -5.63
N LYS A 45 -5.51 5.67 -6.05
CA LYS A 45 -5.73 6.00 -7.47
C LYS A 45 -4.55 5.59 -8.36
N ALA A 46 -3.32 5.81 -7.88
CA ALA A 46 -2.13 5.42 -8.60
C ALA A 46 -2.00 3.90 -8.71
N ALA A 47 -2.31 3.16 -7.64
CA ALA A 47 -2.32 1.71 -7.64
C ALA A 47 -3.38 1.16 -8.59
N ASP A 48 -4.62 1.67 -8.52
CA ASP A 48 -5.72 1.29 -9.39
C ASP A 48 -5.35 1.52 -10.87
N TRP A 49 -4.75 2.66 -11.18
CA TRP A 49 -4.27 2.96 -12.53
C TRP A 49 -3.18 2.01 -12.98
N LEU A 50 -2.20 1.67 -12.13
CA LEU A 50 -1.16 0.70 -12.49
C LEU A 50 -1.76 -0.70 -12.71
N LEU A 51 -2.66 -1.12 -11.83
CA LEU A 51 -3.27 -2.44 -11.86
C LEU A 51 -4.24 -2.62 -13.03
N SER A 52 -4.86 -1.54 -13.52
CA SER A 52 -5.74 -1.60 -14.70
C SER A 52 -5.02 -1.92 -16.02
N HIS A 53 -3.68 -1.97 -16.01
CA HIS A 53 -2.87 -2.33 -17.17
C HIS A 53 -2.34 -3.77 -17.10
N LEU A 54 -2.70 -4.55 -16.07
CA LEU A 54 -2.40 -5.97 -16.07
C LEU A 54 -3.18 -6.65 -17.22
N PRO A 55 -2.59 -7.65 -17.88
CA PRO A 55 -3.32 -8.49 -18.83
C PRO A 55 -4.51 -9.17 -18.12
N ASP A 56 -5.60 -9.38 -18.86
CA ASP A 56 -6.70 -10.25 -18.42
C ASP A 56 -6.15 -11.68 -18.35
N GLU A 57 -5.72 -12.11 -17.16
CA GLU A 57 -5.35 -13.49 -16.92
C GLU A 57 -6.65 -14.32 -16.85
N ASP A 58 -6.98 -15.07 -17.91
CA ASP A 58 -7.69 -16.33 -17.72
C ASP A 58 -6.79 -17.25 -16.87
N ALA A 59 -7.28 -17.68 -15.70
CA ALA A 59 -6.70 -18.70 -14.80
C ALA A 59 -5.55 -18.29 -13.84
N GLY A 60 -5.92 -17.92 -12.60
CA GLY A 60 -5.06 -18.02 -11.43
C GLY A 60 -5.90 -18.14 -10.17
N GLU A 61 -5.94 -19.34 -9.58
CA GLU A 61 -6.61 -19.69 -8.32
C GLU A 61 -6.51 -18.56 -7.27
N PRO A 62 -7.61 -18.16 -6.57
CA PRO A 62 -7.53 -17.13 -5.56
C PRO A 62 -6.58 -17.56 -4.44
N VAL A 63 -5.42 -16.89 -4.34
CA VAL A 63 -4.52 -17.06 -3.20
C VAL A 63 -5.28 -16.58 -1.95
N PRO A 64 -5.58 -17.46 -0.98
CA PRO A 64 -6.32 -17.06 0.19
C PRO A 64 -5.54 -15.99 0.94
N ALA A 65 -6.18 -14.83 1.15
CA ALA A 65 -5.64 -13.73 1.93
C ALA A 65 -5.44 -14.18 3.38
N ALA A 66 -4.24 -14.70 3.69
CA ALA A 66 -3.82 -14.98 5.05
C ALA A 66 -3.59 -13.64 5.78
N ILE A 67 -4.68 -13.07 6.30
CA ILE A 67 -4.64 -12.07 7.37
C ILE A 67 -4.28 -12.77 8.69
N GLU A 68 -3.02 -13.17 8.83
CA GLU A 68 -2.48 -13.59 10.12
C GLU A 68 -1.89 -12.38 10.85
N GLY A 69 -2.45 -12.04 12.01
CA GLY A 69 -1.82 -11.12 12.97
C GLY A 69 -2.52 -9.80 13.27
N ARG A 70 -3.85 -9.77 13.46
CA ARG A 70 -4.46 -8.79 14.39
C ARG A 70 -4.54 -9.41 15.78
N VAL A 71 -3.38 -9.54 16.43
CA VAL A 71 -3.33 -9.70 17.89
C VAL A 71 -3.34 -8.30 18.46
N ALA A 72 -4.51 -7.88 18.93
CA ALA A 72 -4.62 -6.78 19.87
C ALA A 72 -4.14 -7.29 21.23
N ALA A 73 -3.12 -6.65 21.78
CA ALA A 73 -2.80 -6.61 23.20
C ALA A 73 -2.60 -5.14 23.58
#